data_AF-W1Y9E3-F1
#
_entry.id   AF-W1Y9E3-F1
#
_cell.length_a   1.000
_cell.length_b   1.000
_cell.length_c   1.000
_cell.angle_alpha   90.00
_cell.angle_beta   90.00
_cell.angle_gamma   90.00
#
_symmetry.space_group_name_H-M   'P 1'
#
loop_
_entity.id
_entity.type
_entity.pdbx_description
1 polymer ?
#
loop_
_entity_poly.entity_id
_entity_poly.type
_entity_poly.pdbx_seq_one_letter_code
_entity_poly.pdbx_strand_id
1 'polypeptide(L)'
;MTNIKGTYIELYNSEKGEYEKIIQPFISSKKLYDALDMQEKAQKAKTEKEELDLALHYIEQLFDSPKVTFESILNGVASADLSETLQRIMSDVVGKKPQNRQERLNQKHIKKQNKN
;
A
#
# COMPACT_ATOMS: atom_id res chain seq x y z
N MET A 1 23.76 -7.68 0.50
CA MET A 1 22.29 -7.56 0.53
C MET A 1 21.87 -6.73 -0.66
N THR A 2 21.26 -7.36 -1.66
CA THR A 2 20.86 -6.68 -2.89
C THR A 2 19.65 -5.81 -2.56
N ASN A 3 19.83 -4.48 -2.58
CA ASN A 3 18.72 -3.52 -2.52
C ASN A 3 17.80 -3.81 -3.71
N ILE A 4 16.71 -4.52 -3.50
CA ILE A 4 15.67 -4.68 -4.52
C ILE A 4 15.05 -3.29 -4.69
N LYS A 5 15.29 -2.66 -5.84
CA LYS A 5 14.66 -1.38 -6.21
C LYS A 5 13.21 -1.61 -6.65
N GLY A 6 12.38 -2.19 -5.79
CA GLY A 6 11.02 -2.60 -6.13
C GLY A 6 10.22 -3.06 -4.91
N THR A 7 9.05 -3.63 -5.14
CA THR A 7 8.21 -4.23 -4.09
C THR A 7 7.78 -5.64 -4.48
N TYR A 8 7.14 -6.34 -3.56
CA TYR A 8 6.60 -7.67 -3.78
C TYR A 8 5.30 -7.85 -3.01
N ILE A 9 4.53 -8.86 -3.39
CA ILE A 9 3.39 -9.39 -2.65
C ILE A 9 3.49 -10.91 -2.62
N GLU A 10 3.10 -11.52 -1.52
CA GLU A 10 3.02 -12.98 -1.35
C GLU A 10 1.55 -13.34 -1.27
N LEU A 11 1.09 -14.18 -2.19
CA LEU A 11 -0.30 -14.60 -2.30
C LEU A 11 -0.39 -16.11 -2.16
N TYR A 12 -1.28 -16.57 -1.28
CA TYR A 12 -1.59 -17.99 -1.16
C TYR A 12 -2.33 -18.49 -2.39
N ASN A 13 -1.74 -19.48 -3.08
CA ASN A 13 -2.39 -20.21 -4.15
C ASN A 13 -3.10 -21.43 -3.56
N SER A 14 -4.42 -21.37 -3.45
CA SER A 14 -5.23 -22.44 -2.87
C SER A 14 -5.22 -23.73 -3.70
N GLU A 15 -5.00 -23.65 -5.01
CA GLU A 15 -4.91 -24.83 -5.90
C GLU A 15 -3.62 -25.63 -5.65
N LYS A 16 -2.53 -24.92 -5.36
CA LYS A 16 -1.21 -25.52 -5.10
C LYS A 16 -0.90 -25.74 -3.63
N GLY A 17 -1.63 -25.08 -2.73
CA GLY A 17 -1.38 -25.12 -1.30
C GLY A 17 -0.09 -24.41 -0.88
N GLU A 18 0.38 -23.43 -1.65
CA GLU A 18 1.65 -22.74 -1.41
C GLU A 18 1.53 -21.23 -1.64
N TYR A 19 2.46 -20.46 -1.05
CA TYR A 19 2.57 -19.02 -1.30
C TYR A 19 3.40 -18.73 -2.55
N GLU A 20 2.85 -17.93 -3.46
CA GLU A 20 3.57 -17.41 -4.62
C GLU A 20 4.03 -15.98 -4.35
N LYS A 21 5.35 -15.75 -4.47
CA LYS A 21 5.94 -14.42 -4.38
C LYS A 21 5.97 -13.74 -5.75
N ILE A 22 5.26 -12.62 -5.86
CA ILE A 22 5.18 -11.81 -7.09
C ILE A 22 5.95 -10.52 -6.86
N ILE A 23 6.90 -10.22 -7.75
CA ILE A 23 7.82 -9.09 -7.61
C ILE A 23 7.47 -8.03 -8.66
N GLN A 24 7.36 -6.77 -8.23
CA GLN A 24 7.38 -5.60 -9.10
C GLN A 24 8.79 -4.97 -9.03
N PRO A 25 9.66 -5.24 -10.02
CA PRO A 25 11.09 -4.90 -9.93
C PRO A 25 11.40 -3.43 -10.17
N PHE A 26 10.44 -2.65 -10.67
CA PHE A 26 10.59 -1.23 -10.93
C PHE A 26 9.29 -0.50 -10.64
N ILE A 27 9.37 0.55 -9.81
CA ILE A 27 8.27 1.48 -9.55
C ILE A 27 8.54 2.74 -10.35
N SER A 28 7.72 3.00 -11.37
CA SER A 28 7.83 4.23 -12.16
C SER A 28 7.32 5.44 -11.37
N SER A 29 7.78 6.64 -11.73
CA SER A 29 7.27 7.88 -11.13
C SER A 29 5.75 8.06 -11.33
N LYS A 30 5.16 7.44 -12.36
CA LYS A 30 3.71 7.38 -12.54
C LYS A 30 3.04 6.58 -11.41
N LYS A 31 3.57 5.40 -11.07
CA LYS A 31 3.05 4.56 -9.98
C LYS A 31 3.12 5.29 -8.62
N LEU A 32 4.14 6.11 -8.40
CA LEU A 32 4.22 7.04 -7.27
C LEU A 32 3.13 8.12 -7.32
N TYR A 33 2.96 8.79 -8.46
CA TYR A 33 1.93 9.82 -8.65
C TYR A 33 0.52 9.27 -8.37
N ASP A 34 0.20 8.09 -8.89
CA ASP A 34 -1.07 7.41 -8.66
C ASP A 34 -1.24 7.03 -7.17
N ALA A 35 -0.15 6.69 -6.48
CA ALA A 35 -0.16 6.39 -5.04
C ALA A 35 -0.59 7.61 -4.20
N LEU A 36 -0.07 8.79 -4.56
CA LEU A 36 -0.36 10.04 -3.88
C LEU A 36 -1.83 10.44 -4.08
N ASP A 37 -2.35 10.32 -5.30
CA ASP A 37 -3.78 10.53 -5.60
C ASP A 37 -4.68 9.56 -4.82
N MET A 38 -4.31 8.28 -4.75
CA MET A 38 -5.02 7.31 -3.92
C MET A 38 -5.00 7.70 -2.44
N GLN A 39 -3.86 8.11 -1.88
CA GLN A 39 -3.77 8.55 -0.48
C GLN A 39 -4.64 9.77 -0.16
N GLU A 40 -4.80 10.68 -1.11
CA GLU A 40 -5.71 11.82 -0.97
C GLU A 40 -7.18 11.39 -0.98
N LYS A 41 -7.53 10.41 -1.82
CA LYS A 41 -8.89 9.82 -1.87
C LYS A 41 -9.20 9.04 -0.60
N ALA A 42 -8.26 8.22 -0.12
CA ALA A 42 -8.39 7.45 1.11
C ALA A 42 -8.63 8.36 2.33
N GLN A 43 -7.97 9.52 2.40
CA GLN A 43 -8.20 10.50 3.47
C GLN A 43 -9.61 11.12 3.47
N LYS A 44 -10.32 11.04 2.35
CA LYS A 44 -11.70 11.53 2.19
C LYS A 44 -12.73 10.39 2.25
N ALA A 45 -12.28 9.14 2.35
CA ALA A 45 -13.15 7.98 2.46
C ALA A 45 -14.04 8.08 3.69
N LYS A 46 -15.31 7.66 3.55
CA LYS A 46 -16.30 7.72 4.62
C LYS A 46 -16.28 6.48 5.50
N THR A 47 -15.70 5.39 5.01
CA THR A 47 -15.69 4.09 5.67
C THR A 47 -14.33 3.40 5.51
N GLU A 48 -14.01 2.52 6.45
CA GLU A 48 -12.79 1.70 6.40
C GLU A 48 -12.81 0.75 5.19
N LYS A 49 -13.99 0.27 4.79
CA LYS A 49 -14.16 -0.54 3.57
C LYS A 49 -13.77 0.25 2.33
N GLU A 50 -14.18 1.51 2.21
CA GLU A 50 -13.83 2.36 1.07
C GLU A 50 -12.33 2.67 1.02
N GLU A 51 -11.70 2.91 2.18
CA GLU A 51 -10.24 3.04 2.28
C GLU A 51 -9.52 1.76 1.83
N LEU A 52 -10.03 0.59 2.25
CA LEU A 52 -9.49 -0.70 1.85
C LEU A 52 -9.68 -0.96 0.35
N ASP A 53 -10.86 -0.69 -0.21
CA ASP A 53 -11.15 -0.86 -1.65
C ASP A 53 -10.17 -0.01 -2.49
N LEU A 54 -9.90 1.24 -2.09
CA LEU A 54 -8.93 2.12 -2.76
C LEU A 54 -7.50 1.56 -2.70
N ALA A 55 -7.08 1.05 -1.55
CA ALA A 55 -5.75 0.47 -1.38
C ALA A 55 -5.55 -0.80 -2.22
N LEU A 56 -6.56 -1.68 -2.24
CA LEU A 56 -6.54 -2.93 -3.01
C LEU A 56 -6.46 -2.66 -4.51
N HIS A 57 -7.30 -1.76 -5.04
CA HIS A 57 -7.27 -1.40 -6.47
C HIS A 57 -5.97 -0.71 -6.87
N TYR A 58 -5.40 0.12 -6.00
CA TYR A 58 -4.10 0.69 -6.27
C TYR A 58 -3.02 -0.39 -6.37
N ILE A 59 -3.01 -1.38 -5.46
CA ILE A 59 -2.01 -2.45 -5.49
C ILE A 59 -2.19 -3.36 -6.70
N GLU A 60 -3.43 -3.67 -7.10
CA GLU A 60 -3.70 -4.33 -8.37
C GLU A 60 -3.07 -3.57 -9.56
N GLN A 61 -3.21 -2.26 -9.63
CA GLN A 61 -2.60 -1.43 -10.68
C GLN A 61 -1.08 -1.25 -10.54
N LEU A 62 -0.54 -1.42 -9.34
CA LEU A 62 0.87 -1.28 -9.04
C LEU A 62 1.70 -2.43 -9.63
N PHE A 63 1.14 -3.64 -9.66
CA PHE A 63 1.82 -4.83 -10.15
C PHE A 63 1.48 -5.06 -11.63
N ASP A 64 2.51 -5.20 -12.47
CA ASP A 64 2.32 -5.51 -13.90
C ASP A 64 1.91 -6.98 -14.12
N SER A 65 1.98 -7.81 -13.07
CA SER A 65 1.61 -9.21 -13.12
C SER A 65 0.09 -9.38 -13.09
N PRO A 66 -0.52 -10.06 -14.07
CA PRO A 66 -1.98 -10.31 -14.09
C PRO A 66 -2.45 -11.21 -12.95
N LYS A 67 -1.52 -11.81 -12.19
CA LYS A 67 -1.83 -12.59 -10.99
C LYS A 67 -2.19 -11.73 -9.78
N VAL A 68 -1.86 -10.44 -9.79
CA VAL A 68 -2.18 -9.52 -8.69
C VAL A 68 -3.45 -8.77 -9.07
N THR A 69 -4.58 -9.38 -8.76
CA THR A 69 -5.91 -8.81 -8.90
C THR A 69 -6.50 -8.48 -7.53
N PHE A 70 -7.53 -7.64 -7.50
CA PHE A 70 -8.31 -7.37 -6.29
C PHE A 70 -8.73 -8.65 -5.55
N GLU A 71 -9.29 -9.61 -6.29
CA GLU A 71 -9.73 -10.90 -5.74
C GLU A 71 -8.57 -11.76 -5.25
N SER A 72 -7.46 -11.80 -6.00
CA SER A 72 -6.29 -12.58 -5.60
C SER A 72 -5.68 -12.08 -4.28
N ILE A 73 -5.76 -10.78 -4.01
CA ILE A 73 -5.25 -10.20 -2.77
C ILE A 73 -6.18 -10.56 -1.62
N LEU A 74 -7.50 -10.41 -1.80
CA LEU A 74 -8.48 -10.76 -0.77
C LEU A 74 -8.47 -12.24 -0.40
N ASN A 75 -8.26 -13.12 -1.39
CA ASN A 75 -8.25 -14.56 -1.17
C ASN A 75 -6.86 -15.08 -0.77
N GLY A 76 -5.79 -14.39 -1.19
CA GLY A 76 -4.40 -14.84 -1.07
C GLY A 76 -3.65 -14.26 0.12
N VAL A 77 -4.15 -13.20 0.76
CA VAL A 77 -3.53 -12.61 1.96
C VAL A 77 -4.39 -12.92 3.18
N ALA A 78 -3.77 -13.48 4.22
CA ALA A 78 -4.47 -13.72 5.48
C ALA A 78 -5.01 -12.40 6.06
N SER A 79 -6.23 -12.42 6.59
CA SER A 79 -6.89 -11.21 7.10
C SER A 79 -6.09 -10.48 8.18
N ALA A 80 -5.36 -11.23 9.02
CA ALA A 80 -4.48 -10.70 10.05
C ALA A 80 -3.29 -9.90 9.47
N ASP A 81 -2.81 -10.27 8.29
CA ASP A 81 -1.61 -9.73 7.66
C ASP A 81 -1.93 -8.69 6.57
N LEU A 82 -3.21 -8.54 6.21
CA LEU A 82 -3.64 -7.68 5.11
C LEU A 82 -3.19 -6.23 5.32
N SER A 83 -3.50 -5.63 6.48
CA SER A 83 -3.15 -4.24 6.74
C SER A 83 -1.64 -3.99 6.65
N GLU A 84 -0.83 -4.87 7.23
CA GLU A 84 0.63 -4.78 7.20
C GLU A 84 1.17 -4.93 5.76
N THR A 85 0.63 -5.88 5.01
CA THR A 85 1.01 -6.12 3.61
C THR A 85 0.76 -4.90 2.74
N LEU A 86 -0.44 -4.29 2.83
CA LEU A 86 -0.78 -3.09 2.05
C LEU A 86 0.12 -1.92 2.46
N GLN A 87 0.35 -1.70 3.77
CA GLN A 87 1.20 -0.61 4.28
C GLN A 87 2.66 -0.75 3.85
N ARG A 88 3.22 -1.96 3.84
CA ARG A 88 4.58 -2.23 3.37
C ARG A 88 4.71 -1.84 1.91
N ILE A 89 3.81 -2.35 1.06
CA ILE A 89 3.81 -2.07 -0.39
C ILE A 89 3.70 -0.56 -0.65
N MET A 90 2.80 0.13 0.06
CA MET A 90 2.68 1.59 -0.05
C MET A 90 3.96 2.32 0.38
N SER A 91 4.62 1.86 1.45
CA SER A 91 5.87 2.45 1.93
C SER A 91 7.02 2.27 0.94
N ASP A 92 7.06 1.12 0.26
CA ASP A 92 8.04 0.84 -0.80
C ASP A 92 7.87 1.79 -2.00
N VAL A 93 6.64 2.19 -2.32
CA VAL A 93 6.33 3.07 -3.46
C VAL A 93 6.53 4.55 -3.13
N VAL A 94 5.89 5.04 -2.06
CA VAL A 94 5.89 6.47 -1.73
C VAL A 94 7.24 6.91 -1.15
N GLY A 95 8.04 5.95 -0.69
CA GLY A 95 9.40 6.18 -0.24
C GLY A 95 9.47 7.13 0.95
N LYS A 96 9.01 6.68 2.13
CA LYS A 96 9.44 7.16 3.47
C LYS A 96 8.73 6.41 4.61
N LYS A 97 9.46 6.25 5.75
CA LYS A 97 9.02 5.58 6.99
C LYS A 97 7.58 5.95 7.38
N PRO A 98 6.78 4.99 7.86
CA PRO A 98 5.37 5.20 8.17
C PRO A 98 5.24 6.30 9.21
N GLN A 99 4.56 7.39 8.85
CA GLN A 99 4.26 8.47 9.78
C GLN A 99 2.88 8.20 10.38
N ASN A 100 2.88 7.79 11.65
CA ASN A 100 1.68 7.36 12.36
C ASN A 100 0.70 8.54 12.51
N ARG A 101 -0.59 8.25 12.71
CA ARG A 101 -1.65 9.26 12.93
C ARG A 101 -1.26 10.30 14.01
N GLN A 102 -0.53 9.89 15.04
CA GLN A 102 -0.03 10.76 16.12
C GLN A 102 0.98 11.81 15.64
N GLU A 103 1.88 11.44 14.72
CA GLU A 103 2.91 12.35 14.19
C GLU A 103 2.29 13.41 13.26
N ARG A 104 1.23 13.04 12.51
CA ARG A 104 0.41 13.99 11.74
C ARG A 104 -0.30 15.01 12.62
N LEU A 105 -0.81 14.59 13.77
CA LEU A 105 -1.49 15.47 14.73
C LEU A 105 -0.49 16.42 15.41
N ASN A 106 0.68 15.93 15.82
CA ASN A 106 1.72 16.75 16.45
C ASN A 106 2.25 17.85 15.52
N GLN A 107 2.42 17.59 14.22
CA GLN A 107 2.85 18.63 13.26
C GLN A 107 1.80 19.73 13.06
N LYS A 108 0.49 19.43 13.16
CA LYS A 108 -0.57 20.45 13.09
C LYS A 108 -0.55 21.37 14.31
N HIS A 109 -0.21 20.86 15.50
CA HIS A 109 -0.06 21.67 16.71
C HIS A 109 1.17 22.58 16.65
N ILE A 110 2.32 22.08 16.18
CA ILE A 110 3.56 22.88 16.05
C ILE A 110 3.39 24.03 15.05
N LYS A 111 2.72 23.80 13.90
CA LYS A 111 2.44 24.86 12.92
C LYS A 111 1.48 25.95 13.42
N LYS A 112 0.63 25.65 14.42
CA LYS A 112 -0.24 26.64 15.06
C LYS A 112 0.49 27.50 16.10
N GLN A 113 1.51 26.95 16.77
CA GLN A 113 2.29 27.68 17.77
C GLN A 113 3.28 28.67 17.15
N ASN A 114 3.84 28.38 15.97
CA ASN A 114 4.79 29.28 15.29
C ASN A 114 4.12 30.41 14.49
N LYS A 115 2.80 30.59 14.60
CA LYS A 115 2.04 31.68 13.93
C LYS A 115 1.51 32.74 14.91
N ASN A 116 1.87 32.63 16.19
CA ASN A 116 1.60 33.64 17.23
C ASN A 116 2.90 34.28 17.69
#